data_AF-A0A6N0NU27-F1
#
_entry.id   AF-A0A6N0NU27-F1
#
_cell.length_a   1.000
_cell.length_b   1.000
_cell.length_c   1.000
_cell.angle_alpha   90.00
_cell.angle_beta   90.00
_cell.angle_gamma   90.00
#
_symmetry.space_group_name_H-M   'P 1'
#
loop_
_entity.id
_entity.type
_entity.pdbx_description
1 polymer ?
#
loop_
_entity_poly.entity_id
_entity_poly.type
_entity_poly.pdbx_seq_one_letter_code
_entity_poly.pdbx_strand_id
1 'polypeptide(L)'
;MVSLERGTILQSLTVLIPWAGSPISTLLITRRMRDFWNSAPYLLYVTPLSFASTVLFTFEYMKHFLLIATAYSLISPILLTLAYSRKFDNMEINVNEYYIEVKLKIPLLQDQVIDLNSLFEKVVNKAMRRVRNPYYNFKLKSLNNCSNLKVSLTENKIIMKRRCGDIVVEVIISNNDVADMKLSISY
;
A
#
# COMPACT_ATOMS: atom_id res chain seq x y z
N MET A 1 -11.97 -3.02 13.81
CA MET A 1 -10.66 -3.38 14.43
C MET A 1 -10.49 -4.89 14.59
N VAL A 2 -11.33 -5.56 15.39
CA VAL A 2 -11.13 -6.98 15.77
C VAL A 2 -11.14 -7.96 14.58
N SER A 3 -11.94 -7.74 13.54
CA SER A 3 -12.00 -8.62 12.36
C SER A 3 -10.79 -8.47 11.42
N LEU A 4 -10.28 -7.24 11.26
CA LEU A 4 -9.15 -6.91 10.40
C LEU A 4 -7.85 -7.48 10.98
N GLU A 5 -7.60 -7.20 12.25
CA GLU A 5 -6.45 -7.74 12.98
C GLU A 5 -6.47 -9.26 12.95
N ARG A 6 -7.62 -9.89 13.24
CA ARG A 6 -7.76 -11.36 13.16
C ARG A 6 -7.39 -11.91 11.80
N GLY A 7 -7.85 -11.30 10.70
CA GLY A 7 -7.56 -11.76 9.35
C GLY A 7 -6.09 -11.62 8.96
N THR A 8 -5.45 -10.49 9.29
CA THR A 8 -4.00 -10.29 9.05
C THR A 8 -3.14 -11.14 9.98
N ILE A 9 -3.58 -11.35 11.23
CA ILE A 9 -2.91 -12.23 12.20
C ILE A 9 -2.98 -13.68 11.72
N LEU A 10 -4.15 -14.16 11.29
CA LEU A 10 -4.30 -15.50 10.69
C LEU A 10 -3.40 -15.69 9.47
N GLN A 11 -3.31 -14.69 8.60
CA GLN A 11 -2.42 -14.72 7.44
C GLN A 11 -0.94 -14.74 7.87
N SER A 12 -0.57 -14.03 8.94
CA SER A 12 0.78 -14.07 9.50
C SER A 12 1.11 -15.37 10.24
N LEU A 13 0.12 -16.12 10.75
CA LEU A 13 0.35 -17.42 11.40
C LEU A 13 0.76 -18.51 10.41
N THR A 14 0.48 -18.34 9.10
CA THR A 14 0.95 -19.26 8.06
C THR A 14 2.49 -19.35 7.99
N VAL A 15 3.19 -18.39 8.59
CA VAL A 15 4.65 -18.36 8.76
C VAL A 15 5.20 -19.57 9.52
N LEU A 16 4.37 -20.21 10.35
CA LEU A 16 4.79 -21.39 11.13
C LEU A 16 5.12 -22.59 10.26
N ILE A 17 4.70 -22.63 8.99
CA ILE A 17 5.05 -23.69 8.04
C ILE A 17 6.52 -23.47 7.59
N PRO A 18 7.44 -24.41 7.85
CA PRO A 18 8.82 -24.29 7.41
C PRO A 18 8.90 -24.17 5.87
N TRP A 19 9.83 -23.34 5.40
CA TRP A 19 10.15 -23.02 3.99
C TRP A 19 9.02 -22.35 3.19
N ALA A 20 7.77 -22.76 3.35
CA ALA A 20 6.63 -22.23 2.61
C ALA A 20 5.89 -21.10 3.33
N GLY A 21 6.01 -20.99 4.65
CA GLY A 21 5.24 -20.02 5.44
C GLY A 21 5.58 -18.56 5.16
N SER A 22 6.88 -18.23 5.05
CA SER A 22 7.35 -16.89 4.66
C SER A 22 6.78 -16.44 3.31
N PRO A 23 6.95 -17.19 2.20
CA PRO A 23 6.44 -16.74 0.91
C PRO A 23 4.91 -16.63 0.87
N ILE A 24 4.19 -17.54 1.52
CA ILE A 24 2.72 -17.51 1.54
C ILE A 24 2.20 -16.30 2.33
N SER A 25 2.70 -16.11 3.55
CA SER A 25 2.29 -14.99 4.40
C SER A 25 2.61 -13.63 3.75
N THR A 26 3.81 -13.46 3.21
CA THR A 26 4.24 -12.24 2.53
C THR A 26 3.40 -11.96 1.29
N LEU A 27 3.06 -12.98 0.50
CA LEU A 27 2.18 -12.83 -0.65
C LEU A 27 0.77 -12.40 -0.22
N LEU A 28 0.20 -13.02 0.81
CA LEU A 28 -1.13 -12.67 1.31
C LEU A 28 -1.20 -11.24 1.84
N ILE A 29 -0.22 -10.83 2.64
CA ILE A 29 -0.11 -9.48 3.19
C ILE A 29 0.05 -8.46 2.06
N THR A 30 0.97 -8.70 1.12
CA THR A 30 1.25 -7.77 0.01
C THR A 30 0.07 -7.65 -0.93
N ARG A 31 -0.65 -8.75 -1.22
CA ARG A 31 -1.85 -8.75 -2.05
C ARG A 31 -2.98 -7.93 -1.42
N ARG A 32 -3.08 -7.95 -0.08
CA ARG A 32 -4.08 -7.22 0.69
C ARG A 32 -3.75 -5.73 0.79
N MET A 33 -2.51 -5.38 1.11
CA MET A 33 -2.08 -3.99 1.31
C MET A 33 -1.77 -3.25 -0.01
N ARG A 34 -1.35 -4.01 -1.04
CA ARG A 34 -0.90 -3.54 -2.38
C ARG A 34 0.14 -2.43 -2.32
N ASP A 35 0.92 -2.36 -1.25
CA ASP A 35 1.90 -1.30 -0.99
C ASP A 35 2.98 -1.84 -0.04
N PHE A 36 4.24 -1.60 -0.38
CA PHE A 36 5.38 -2.06 0.41
C PHE A 36 5.39 -1.43 1.81
N TRP A 37 5.21 -0.11 1.88
CA TRP A 37 5.33 0.61 3.15
C TRP A 37 4.24 0.25 4.15
N ASN A 38 3.03 -0.03 3.67
CA ASN A 38 1.95 -0.51 4.54
C ASN A 38 2.14 -1.97 4.95
N SER A 39 2.92 -2.74 4.20
CA SER A 39 3.25 -4.13 4.51
C SER A 39 4.45 -4.25 5.46
N ALA A 40 5.32 -3.23 5.51
CA ALA A 40 6.57 -3.24 6.27
C ALA A 40 6.39 -3.51 7.78
N PRO A 41 5.39 -2.94 8.50
CA PRO A 41 5.18 -3.27 9.91
C PRO A 41 4.89 -4.75 10.15
N TYR A 42 4.23 -5.42 9.20
CA TYR A 42 3.92 -6.85 9.30
C TYR A 42 5.15 -7.71 9.04
N LEU A 43 6.09 -7.24 8.20
CA LEU A 43 7.36 -7.93 8.00
C LEU A 43 8.17 -8.04 9.30
N LEU A 44 8.10 -7.05 10.18
CA LEU A 44 8.79 -7.08 11.48
C LEU A 44 8.36 -8.26 12.36
N TYR A 45 7.13 -8.76 12.22
CA TYR A 45 6.65 -9.94 12.93
C TYR A 45 6.84 -11.23 12.13
N VAL A 46 6.65 -11.17 10.81
CA VAL A 46 6.79 -12.32 9.91
C VAL A 46 8.22 -12.83 9.83
N THR A 47 9.22 -11.94 9.74
CA THR A 47 10.63 -12.33 9.59
C THR A 47 11.17 -13.13 10.79
N PRO A 48 11.05 -12.68 12.05
CA PRO A 48 11.56 -13.45 13.20
C PRO A 48 10.79 -14.76 13.42
N LEU A 49 9.46 -14.78 13.21
CA LEU A 49 8.67 -16.01 13.29
C LEU A 49 9.07 -17.01 12.20
N SER A 50 9.31 -16.53 10.98
CA SER A 50 9.76 -17.38 9.89
C SER A 50 11.14 -17.94 10.17
N PHE A 51 12.04 -17.10 10.68
CA PHE A 51 13.38 -17.50 11.07
C PHE A 51 13.31 -18.61 12.12
N ALA A 52 12.54 -18.42 13.20
CA ALA A 52 12.38 -19.42 14.24
C ALA A 52 11.82 -20.75 13.68
N SER A 53 10.72 -20.72 12.93
CA SER A 53 10.12 -21.94 12.35
C SER A 53 11.08 -22.67 11.40
N THR A 54 11.66 -21.95 10.44
CA THR A 54 12.54 -22.55 9.43
C THR A 54 13.84 -23.09 10.02
N VAL A 55 14.47 -22.35 10.94
CA VAL A 55 15.75 -22.73 11.55
C VAL A 55 15.56 -23.88 12.53
N LEU A 56 14.52 -23.87 13.36
CA LEU A 56 14.25 -24.99 14.28
C LEU A 56 13.99 -26.30 13.52
N PHE A 57 13.15 -26.24 12.47
CA PHE A 57 12.86 -27.41 11.65
C PHE A 57 14.11 -27.93 10.92
N THR A 58 14.91 -27.03 10.33
CA THR A 58 16.12 -27.44 9.61
C THR A 58 17.24 -27.89 10.53
N PHE A 59 17.34 -27.36 11.74
CA PHE A 59 18.27 -27.84 12.75
C PHE A 59 17.95 -29.29 13.17
N GLU A 60 16.69 -29.65 13.30
CA GLU A 60 16.30 -31.01 13.72
C GLU A 60 16.45 -32.02 12.57
N TYR A 61 15.94 -31.69 11.38
CA TYR A 61 15.79 -32.67 10.29
C TYR A 61 16.82 -32.53 9.15
N MET A 62 17.42 -31.35 8.95
CA MET A 62 18.20 -31.03 7.73
C MET A 62 19.42 -30.14 8.01
N LYS A 63 20.25 -30.54 8.99
CA LYS A 63 21.38 -29.73 9.51
C LYS A 63 22.32 -29.16 8.44
N HIS A 64 22.56 -29.92 7.37
CA HIS A 64 23.42 -29.49 6.27
C HIS A 64 22.92 -28.22 5.55
N PHE A 65 21.62 -27.92 5.62
CA PHE A 65 21.00 -26.77 4.98
C PHE A 65 20.81 -25.56 5.91
N LEU A 66 21.32 -25.60 7.14
CA LEU A 66 21.05 -24.57 8.15
C LEU A 66 21.48 -23.16 7.71
N LEU A 67 22.66 -23.02 7.10
CA LEU A 67 23.10 -21.73 6.56
C LEU A 67 22.17 -21.22 5.45
N ILE A 68 21.68 -22.11 4.58
CA ILE A 68 20.75 -21.75 3.51
C ILE A 68 19.40 -21.34 4.10
N ALA A 69 18.91 -22.05 5.12
CA ALA A 69 17.65 -21.76 5.79
C ALA A 69 17.66 -20.42 6.54
N THR A 70 18.77 -20.09 7.21
CA THR A 70 18.94 -18.79 7.89
C THR A 70 18.95 -17.64 6.89
N ALA A 71 19.71 -17.75 5.79
CA ALA A 71 19.73 -16.74 4.74
C ALA A 71 18.35 -16.60 4.06
N TYR A 72 17.70 -17.72 3.74
CA TYR A 72 16.39 -17.75 3.11
C TYR A 72 15.31 -17.04 3.95
N SER A 73 15.24 -17.33 5.24
CA SER A 73 14.20 -16.78 6.13
C SER A 73 14.34 -15.28 6.39
N LEU A 74 15.56 -14.73 6.35
CA LEU A 74 15.80 -13.30 6.47
C LEU A 74 15.52 -12.55 5.15
N ILE A 75 15.93 -13.13 4.03
CA ILE A 75 15.91 -12.44 2.73
C ILE A 75 14.55 -12.58 2.03
N SER A 76 13.92 -13.77 2.11
CA SER A 76 12.69 -14.06 1.36
C SER A 76 11.53 -13.11 1.64
N PRO A 77 11.21 -12.70 2.90
CA PRO A 77 10.10 -11.80 3.15
C PRO A 77 10.32 -10.44 2.49
N ILE A 78 11.56 -9.93 2.53
CA ILE A 78 11.92 -8.62 2.01
C ILE A 78 11.90 -8.63 0.47
N LEU A 79 12.55 -9.62 -0.15
CA LEU A 79 12.57 -9.71 -1.61
C LEU A 79 11.18 -9.91 -2.20
N LEU A 80 10.36 -10.77 -1.60
CA LEU A 80 9.01 -11.05 -2.11
C LEU A 80 8.10 -9.85 -1.95
N THR A 81 8.10 -9.18 -0.79
CA THR A 81 7.29 -7.97 -0.62
C THR A 81 7.68 -6.87 -1.61
N LEU A 82 8.98 -6.63 -1.84
CA LEU A 82 9.46 -5.67 -2.83
C LEU A 82 9.09 -6.04 -4.27
N ALA A 83 9.25 -7.31 -4.63
CA ALA A 83 8.95 -7.79 -5.98
C ALA A 83 7.45 -7.70 -6.29
N TYR A 84 6.60 -8.16 -5.36
CA TYR A 84 5.16 -8.16 -5.53
C TYR A 84 4.53 -6.78 -5.40
N SER A 85 5.06 -5.89 -4.54
CA SER A 85 4.52 -4.53 -4.42
C SER A 85 4.61 -3.75 -5.73
N ARG A 86 5.72 -3.93 -6.49
CA ARG A 86 5.92 -3.27 -7.79
C ARG A 86 4.83 -3.59 -8.81
N LYS A 87 4.22 -4.78 -8.75
CA LYS A 87 3.11 -5.16 -9.64
C LYS A 87 1.86 -4.30 -9.42
N PHE A 88 1.73 -3.66 -8.26
CA PHE A 88 0.59 -2.83 -7.89
C PHE A 88 0.88 -1.32 -7.97
N ASP A 89 2.07 -0.92 -8.41
CA ASP A 89 2.49 0.49 -8.58
C ASP A 89 1.96 1.13 -9.89
N ASN A 90 0.92 0.56 -10.52
CA ASN A 90 0.40 1.07 -11.79
C ASN A 90 -0.13 2.51 -11.63
N MET A 91 0.64 3.47 -12.16
CA MET A 91 0.32 4.88 -12.29
C MET A 91 0.04 5.15 -13.77
N GLU A 92 -1.16 5.63 -14.08
CA GLU A 92 -1.53 6.05 -15.43
C GLU A 92 -1.37 7.58 -15.53
N ILE A 93 -0.59 8.04 -16.50
CA ILE A 93 -0.39 9.47 -16.77
C ILE A 93 -1.02 9.76 -18.13
N ASN A 94 -2.07 10.57 -18.14
CA ASN A 94 -2.68 11.08 -19.36
C ASN A 94 -2.35 12.57 -19.48
N VAL A 95 -1.76 12.96 -20.60
CA VAL A 95 -1.44 14.35 -20.89
C VAL A 95 -2.45 14.87 -21.89
N ASN A 96 -3.08 16.01 -21.59
CA ASN A 96 -3.94 16.76 -22.50
C ASN A 96 -3.34 18.16 -22.70
N GLU A 97 -3.80 18.89 -23.73
CA GLU A 97 -3.31 20.23 -24.09
C GLU A 97 -3.43 21.24 -22.93
N TYR A 98 -4.41 21.06 -22.05
CA TYR A 98 -4.73 22.02 -20.98
C TYR A 98 -4.39 21.51 -19.58
N TYR A 99 -4.11 20.22 -19.42
CA TYR A 99 -3.86 19.62 -18.11
C TYR A 99 -3.09 18.30 -18.17
N ILE A 100 -2.39 17.98 -17.09
CA ILE A 100 -1.81 16.66 -16.85
C ILE A 100 -2.71 15.92 -15.85
N GLU A 101 -3.22 14.74 -16.23
CA GLU A 101 -3.95 13.83 -15.35
C GLU A 101 -3.06 12.69 -14.87
N VAL A 102 -2.93 12.57 -13.55
CA VAL A 102 -2.37 11.37 -12.93
C VAL A 102 -3.50 10.60 -12.28
N LYS A 103 -3.72 9.36 -12.73
CA LYS A 103 -4.70 8.41 -12.15
C LYS A 103 -3.97 7.36 -11.32
N LEU A 104 -4.32 7.27 -10.04
CA LEU A 104 -3.75 6.34 -9.09
C LEU A 104 -4.85 5.55 -8.40
N LYS A 105 -4.79 4.21 -8.52
CA LYS A 105 -5.70 3.28 -7.83
C LYS A 105 -5.14 2.93 -6.46
N ILE A 106 -5.84 3.32 -5.41
CA ILE A 106 -5.40 3.18 -4.03
C ILE A 106 -6.41 2.30 -3.29
N PRO A 107 -6.04 1.10 -2.80
CA PRO A 107 -6.96 0.31 -2.01
C PRO A 107 -7.24 1.04 -0.70
N LEU A 108 -8.53 1.16 -0.38
CA LEU A 108 -9.00 1.67 0.90
C LEU A 108 -9.09 0.52 1.89
N LEU A 109 -8.55 0.73 3.08
CA LEU A 109 -8.78 -0.16 4.20
C LEU A 109 -10.09 0.33 4.84
N GLN A 110 -11.16 -0.44 4.66
CA GLN A 110 -12.57 -0.10 4.93
C GLN A 110 -12.90 0.47 6.33
N ASP A 111 -12.01 0.36 7.32
CA ASP A 111 -12.38 0.54 8.73
C ASP A 111 -11.88 1.83 9.41
N GLN A 112 -11.51 2.88 8.67
CA GLN A 112 -10.96 4.13 9.27
C GLN A 112 -11.60 5.44 8.81
N VAL A 113 -12.86 5.44 8.37
CA VAL A 113 -13.53 6.69 7.96
C VAL A 113 -14.38 7.24 9.09
N ILE A 114 -13.75 8.01 9.99
CA ILE A 114 -14.46 8.86 10.96
C ILE A 114 -14.55 10.30 10.44
N ASP A 115 -13.57 10.73 9.63
CA ASP A 115 -13.54 12.07 9.02
C ASP A 115 -13.12 12.00 7.54
N LEU A 116 -13.93 12.59 6.66
CA LEU A 116 -13.70 12.69 5.20
C LEU A 116 -12.40 13.46 4.88
N ASN A 117 -12.03 14.45 5.71
CA ASN A 117 -10.76 15.16 5.55
C ASN A 117 -9.57 14.22 5.81
N SER A 118 -9.63 13.45 6.89
CA SER A 118 -8.57 12.49 7.24
C SER A 118 -8.42 11.38 6.18
N LEU A 119 -9.54 10.94 5.59
CA LEU A 119 -9.55 9.99 4.50
C LEU A 119 -8.90 10.57 3.24
N PHE A 120 -9.26 11.80 2.89
CA PHE A 120 -8.66 12.51 1.76
C PHE A 120 -7.14 12.63 1.93
N GLU A 121 -6.67 13.11 3.08
CA GLU A 121 -5.24 13.25 3.36
C GLU A 121 -4.49 11.91 3.33
N LYS A 122 -5.11 10.85 3.86
CA LYS A 122 -4.51 9.50 3.83
C LYS A 122 -4.36 8.98 2.40
N VAL A 123 -5.38 9.17 1.56
CA VAL A 123 -5.32 8.78 0.14
C VAL A 123 -4.26 9.61 -0.59
N VAL A 124 -4.23 10.93 -0.38
CA VAL A 124 -3.25 11.83 -0.99
C VAL A 124 -1.83 11.48 -0.57
N ASN A 125 -1.56 11.29 0.73
CA ASN A 125 -0.24 10.91 1.21
C ASN A 125 0.24 9.56 0.64
N LYS A 126 -0.68 8.59 0.53
CA LYS A 126 -0.37 7.29 -0.09
C LYS A 126 -0.11 7.41 -1.59
N ALA A 127 -0.85 8.27 -2.28
CA ALA A 127 -0.63 8.58 -3.70
C ALA A 127 0.72 9.25 -3.93
N MET A 128 1.04 10.26 -3.11
CA MET A 128 2.28 11.02 -3.16
C MET A 128 3.53 10.16 -3.04
N ARG A 129 3.50 9.13 -2.17
CA ARG A 129 4.58 8.15 -2.05
C ARG A 129 4.80 7.31 -3.31
N ARG A 130 3.76 7.15 -4.14
CA ARG A 130 3.81 6.38 -5.39
C ARG A 130 4.21 7.22 -6.60
N VAL A 131 4.04 8.54 -6.54
CA VAL A 131 4.47 9.46 -7.60
C VAL A 131 6.00 9.51 -7.65
N ARG A 132 6.61 8.73 -8.56
CA ARG A 132 8.08 8.65 -8.69
C ARG A 132 8.69 9.85 -9.42
N ASN A 133 7.91 10.58 -10.22
CA ASN A 133 8.47 11.67 -11.02
C ASN A 133 8.75 12.90 -10.11
N PRO A 134 10.01 13.35 -10.02
CA PRO A 134 10.38 14.48 -9.17
C PRO A 134 9.64 15.76 -9.53
N TYR A 135 9.36 16.00 -10.82
CA TYR A 135 8.65 17.20 -11.29
C TYR A 135 7.27 17.36 -10.64
N TYR A 136 6.48 16.28 -10.60
CA TYR A 136 5.17 16.30 -9.95
C TYR A 136 5.29 16.33 -8.43
N ASN A 137 6.28 15.65 -7.86
CA ASN A 137 6.50 15.64 -6.42
C ASN A 137 6.80 17.04 -5.86
N PHE A 138 7.60 17.86 -6.56
CA PHE A 138 7.84 19.25 -6.18
C PHE A 138 6.59 20.13 -6.28
N LYS A 139 5.83 20.02 -7.38
CA LYS A 139 4.60 20.79 -7.58
C LYS A 139 3.51 20.41 -6.56
N LEU A 140 3.50 19.15 -6.11
CA LEU A 140 2.60 18.67 -5.06
C LEU A 140 3.12 18.91 -3.63
N LYS A 141 4.39 19.26 -3.42
CA LYS A 141 4.89 19.66 -2.09
C LYS A 141 4.50 21.09 -1.72
N SER A 142 4.18 21.93 -2.70
CA SER A 142 3.76 23.33 -2.49
C SER A 142 2.28 23.50 -2.15
N LEU A 143 1.57 22.43 -1.74
CA LEU A 143 0.15 22.40 -1.37
C LEU A 143 -0.22 23.19 -0.09
N ASN A 144 0.62 24.12 0.39
CA ASN A 144 0.36 24.84 1.65
C ASN A 144 -0.86 25.79 1.59
N ASN A 145 -1.34 26.18 0.40
CA ASN A 145 -2.51 27.03 0.21
C ASN A 145 -3.66 26.27 -0.49
N CYS A 146 -4.27 25.33 0.22
CA CYS A 146 -5.43 24.59 -0.27
C CYS A 146 -6.76 25.18 0.22
N SER A 147 -7.76 25.18 -0.65
CA SER A 147 -9.15 25.50 -0.31
C SER A 147 -9.76 24.44 0.63
N ASN A 148 -10.93 24.75 1.18
CA ASN A 148 -11.77 23.78 1.89
C ASN A 148 -12.09 22.58 1.01
N LEU A 149 -12.22 21.40 1.64
CA LEU A 149 -12.61 20.16 0.97
C LEU A 149 -14.05 20.27 0.48
N LYS A 150 -14.28 20.06 -0.81
CA LYS A 150 -15.61 19.92 -1.39
C LYS A 150 -15.93 18.43 -1.51
N VAL A 151 -16.98 18.00 -0.84
CA VAL A 151 -17.45 16.61 -0.90
C VAL A 151 -18.77 16.57 -1.66
N SER A 152 -18.85 15.74 -2.69
CA SER A 152 -20.11 15.39 -3.33
C SER A 152 -20.38 13.91 -3.18
N LEU A 153 -21.58 13.61 -2.69
CA LEU A 153 -22.09 12.26 -2.51
C LEU A 153 -23.01 11.95 -3.69
N THR A 154 -22.74 10.86 -4.38
CA THR A 154 -23.65 10.27 -5.39
C THR A 154 -23.95 8.84 -4.96
N GLU A 155 -25.08 8.27 -5.40
CA GLU A 155 -25.61 6.97 -4.95
C GLU A 155 -24.55 5.85 -4.84
N ASN A 156 -23.54 5.81 -5.72
CA ASN A 156 -22.49 4.78 -5.74
C ASN A 156 -21.06 5.30 -5.60
N LYS A 157 -20.86 6.61 -5.34
CA LYS A 157 -19.51 7.20 -5.27
C LYS A 157 -19.43 8.41 -4.34
N ILE A 158 -18.30 8.50 -3.65
CA ILE A 158 -17.91 9.69 -2.87
C ILE A 158 -16.82 10.40 -3.68
N ILE A 159 -17.08 11.65 -4.05
CA ILE A 159 -16.10 12.50 -4.74
C ILE A 159 -15.63 13.57 -3.77
N MET A 160 -14.33 13.59 -3.50
CA MET A 160 -13.68 14.57 -2.64
C MET A 160 -12.72 15.41 -3.47
N LYS A 161 -12.95 16.72 -3.50
CA LYS A 161 -12.18 17.65 -4.33
C LYS A 161 -11.55 18.73 -3.48
N ARG A 162 -10.26 18.95 -3.66
CA ARG A 162 -9.51 20.06 -3.05
C ARG A 162 -8.72 20.80 -4.11
N ARG A 163 -8.81 22.12 -4.13
CA ARG A 163 -8.02 22.97 -5.03
C ARG A 163 -6.88 23.59 -4.25
N CYS A 164 -5.68 23.53 -4.80
CA CYS A 164 -4.47 24.04 -4.17
C CYS A 164 -3.69 24.81 -5.25
N GLY A 165 -4.01 26.09 -5.42
CA GLY A 165 -3.53 26.92 -6.53
C GLY A 165 -3.94 26.35 -7.90
N ASP A 166 -2.93 25.98 -8.68
CA ASP A 166 -3.01 25.45 -10.06
C ASP A 166 -3.26 23.94 -10.12
N ILE A 167 -3.38 23.30 -8.95
CA ILE A 167 -3.58 21.86 -8.84
C ILE A 167 -4.97 21.60 -8.29
N VAL A 168 -5.69 20.73 -8.98
CA VAL A 168 -6.97 20.20 -8.53
C VAL A 168 -6.77 18.74 -8.21
N VAL A 169 -6.96 18.40 -6.94
CA VAL A 169 -6.90 17.02 -6.45
C VAL A 169 -8.33 16.51 -6.29
N GLU A 170 -8.64 15.45 -6.98
CA GLU A 170 -9.93 14.78 -6.92
C GLU A 170 -9.72 13.32 -6.51
N VAL A 171 -10.45 12.88 -5.48
CA VAL A 171 -10.43 11.49 -5.01
C VAL A 171 -11.84 10.96 -5.17
N ILE A 172 -11.99 9.94 -6.02
CA ILE A 172 -13.25 9.27 -6.31
C ILE A 172 -13.19 7.91 -5.65
N ILE A 173 -14.07 7.67 -4.68
CA ILE A 173 -14.22 6.37 -4.06
C ILE A 173 -15.41 5.68 -4.70
N SER A 174 -15.15 4.63 -5.46
CA SER A 174 -16.18 3.79 -6.08
C SER A 174 -16.21 2.43 -5.38
N ASN A 175 -17.39 1.95 -5.00
CA ASN A 175 -17.58 0.62 -4.40
C ASN A 175 -16.74 0.34 -3.13
N ASN A 176 -16.35 1.37 -2.36
CA ASN A 176 -15.67 1.31 -1.05
C ASN A 176 -14.30 0.58 -0.96
N ASP A 177 -13.83 -0.08 -2.01
CA ASP A 177 -12.58 -0.86 -1.98
C ASP A 177 -11.40 -0.16 -2.65
N VAL A 178 -11.68 0.74 -3.61
CA VAL A 178 -10.66 1.43 -4.41
C VAL A 178 -10.98 2.92 -4.48
N ALA A 179 -10.00 3.73 -4.10
CA ALA A 179 -9.97 5.16 -4.36
C ALA A 179 -9.19 5.42 -5.64
N ASP A 180 -9.84 6.06 -6.60
CA ASP A 180 -9.21 6.63 -7.78
C ASP A 180 -8.84 8.08 -7.46
N MET A 181 -7.54 8.35 -7.31
CA MET A 181 -7.06 9.71 -7.20
C MET A 181 -6.71 10.24 -8.58
N LYS A 182 -7.29 11.37 -8.92
CA LYS A 182 -7.04 12.19 -10.10
C LYS A 182 -6.36 13.48 -9.68
N LEU A 183 -5.16 13.72 -10.18
CA LEU A 183 -4.50 15.01 -10.08
C LEU A 183 -4.60 15.71 -11.42
N SER A 184 -5.17 16.92 -11.44
CA SER A 184 -5.18 17.79 -12.62
C SER A 184 -4.30 19.00 -12.35
N ILE A 185 -3.22 19.11 -13.11
CA ILE A 185 -2.29 20.25 -13.05
C ILE A 185 -2.55 21.10 -14.29
N SER A 186 -2.95 22.36 -14.13
CA SER A 186 -3.01 23.29 -15.27
C SER A 186 -1.61 23.65 -15.76
N TYR A 187 -1.48 23.74 -17.08
CA TYR A 187 -0.29 24.25 -17.78
C TYR A 187 -0.12 25.74 -17.54
#